data_AF-A0A087VHW0-F1
#
_entry.id   AF-A0A087VHW0-F1
#
_cell.length_a   1.000
_cell.length_b   1.000
_cell.length_c   1.000
_cell.angle_alpha   90.00
_cell.angle_beta   90.00
_cell.angle_gamma   90.00
#
_symmetry.space_group_name_H-M   'P 1'
#
loop_
_entity.id
_entity.type
_entity.pdbx_description
1 polymer ?
#
loop_
_entity_poly.entity_id
_entity_poly.type
_entity_poly.pdbx_seq_one_letter_code
_entity_poly.pdbx_strand_id
1 'polypeptide(L)'
;MENWSVDQVCNWLRQSNLGELVPKFREEEVSGAALLALNDRMVQQLVKKIGHQAVLMDLINKYQQQKSGLESLTYCCETASPKYPEVISGATDRQMLHSTGPMEQKKYLCSTENEGGLIDHRVLKQKKNLKSFFARYKTLQWTSSYALPDFPYDVKCILAEKRCPDHSMRIRIIEFLQADMTKYLEGSLYPNSQQYNIVVNALLQAYPFLDEDGNGFLLWKRALKDRFKYVRRPIEDDEQVLRNKCKFGHRRGQTRKSCAENKPADVQVQVEEEPVHLEGSAMDVNIKWLKQEYMKTQRNWKEVDNRMNVTIEIRRKMISDKAPLKDILRLFPFLRCPYQLFREFQLLTHMDIYKKTVEILEIYSENILSLYAVRNNPINIMLQENLKRHTEEDILKYMKMTAACLLLPDVFGDDSSLFVAVNEEVKVVTPVLEVKNPFNVNSCEFALYIEREELVQLDDCTMALAALVAAFHVFDIPCPKRIHRTLNFLESLVFEVRSP
;
A
#
# COMPACT_ATOMS: atom_id res chain seq x y z
N MET A 1 -10.67 26.83 -35.50
CA MET A 1 -10.85 25.42 -35.88
C MET A 1 -11.89 25.25 -36.95
N GLU A 2 -13.10 25.81 -36.80
CA GLU A 2 -14.24 25.65 -37.73
C GLU A 2 -13.87 25.71 -39.23
N ASN A 3 -13.18 26.75 -39.69
CA ASN A 3 -12.75 26.92 -41.09
C ASN A 3 -11.40 26.23 -41.44
N TRP A 4 -10.92 25.26 -40.67
CA TRP A 4 -9.61 24.62 -40.90
C TRP A 4 -9.66 23.52 -41.97
N SER A 5 -8.62 23.47 -42.82
CA SER A 5 -8.39 22.34 -43.71
C SER A 5 -7.93 21.09 -42.96
N VAL A 6 -8.04 19.92 -43.60
CA VAL A 6 -7.55 18.63 -43.05
C VAL A 6 -6.07 18.72 -42.67
N ASP A 7 -5.24 19.46 -43.41
CA ASP A 7 -3.83 19.66 -43.09
C ASP A 7 -3.59 20.58 -41.89
N GLN A 8 -4.45 21.57 -41.66
CA GLN A 8 -4.40 22.41 -40.46
C GLN A 8 -4.81 21.59 -39.22
N VAL A 9 -5.84 20.74 -39.32
CA VAL A 9 -6.21 19.75 -38.28
C VAL A 9 -5.05 18.79 -38.02
N CYS A 10 -4.43 18.23 -39.07
CA CYS A 10 -3.29 17.32 -38.94
C CYS A 10 -2.07 17.97 -38.27
N ASN A 11 -1.76 19.22 -38.60
CA ASN A 11 -0.66 19.95 -37.96
C ASN A 11 -0.97 20.31 -36.50
N TRP A 12 -2.21 20.67 -36.20
CA TRP A 12 -2.65 20.88 -34.82
C TRP A 12 -2.57 19.60 -33.99
N LEU A 13 -3.01 18.45 -34.52
CA LEU A 13 -2.85 17.14 -33.85
C LEU A 13 -1.37 16.83 -33.53
N ARG A 14 -0.42 17.17 -34.43
CA ARG A 14 1.03 17.05 -34.14
C ARG A 14 1.47 17.93 -32.97
N GLN A 15 1.03 19.20 -32.97
CA GLN A 15 1.36 20.17 -31.92
C GLN A 15 0.73 19.81 -30.56
N SER A 16 -0.45 19.18 -30.57
CA SER A 16 -1.20 18.75 -29.38
C SER A 16 -0.83 17.35 -28.87
N ASN A 17 0.36 16.82 -29.23
CA ASN A 17 0.84 15.48 -28.89
C ASN A 17 -0.03 14.30 -29.36
N LEU A 18 -1.02 14.54 -30.23
CA LEU A 18 -1.88 13.54 -30.86
C LEU A 18 -1.39 13.14 -32.27
N GLY A 19 -0.10 13.33 -32.55
CA GLY A 19 0.51 13.12 -33.88
C GLY A 19 0.35 11.71 -34.46
N GLU A 20 0.13 10.69 -33.62
CA GLU A 20 -0.22 9.33 -34.07
C GLU A 20 -1.57 9.23 -34.79
N LEU A 21 -2.50 10.15 -34.53
CA LEU A 21 -3.85 10.14 -35.13
C LEU A 21 -3.86 10.69 -36.56
N VAL A 22 -2.83 11.46 -36.94
CA VAL A 22 -2.72 12.19 -38.21
C VAL A 22 -2.94 11.32 -39.45
N PRO A 23 -2.41 10.09 -39.57
CA PRO A 23 -2.66 9.25 -40.75
C PRO A 23 -4.16 8.99 -40.93
N LYS A 24 -4.86 8.65 -39.84
CA LYS A 24 -6.28 8.31 -39.90
C LYS A 24 -7.19 9.55 -40.02
N PHE A 25 -6.84 10.67 -39.40
CA PHE A 25 -7.59 11.93 -39.58
C PHE A 25 -7.44 12.50 -41.00
N ARG A 26 -6.35 12.14 -41.71
CA ARG A 26 -6.19 12.43 -43.14
C ARG A 26 -6.91 11.42 -44.04
N GLU A 27 -6.89 10.13 -43.68
CA GLU A 27 -7.60 9.04 -44.38
C GLU A 27 -9.13 9.22 -44.35
N GLU A 28 -9.66 9.70 -43.22
CA GLU A 28 -11.09 9.96 -43.00
C GLU A 28 -11.46 11.45 -43.27
N GLU A 29 -10.61 12.18 -44.00
CA GLU A 29 -10.75 13.58 -44.45
C GLU A 29 -11.29 14.58 -43.39
N VAL A 30 -10.85 14.46 -42.14
CA VAL A 30 -11.43 15.20 -41.00
C VAL A 30 -11.05 16.68 -41.04
N SER A 31 -11.95 17.48 -41.60
CA SER A 31 -11.87 18.95 -41.64
C SER A 31 -12.10 19.59 -40.27
N GLY A 32 -11.82 20.88 -40.14
CA GLY A 32 -12.01 21.64 -38.91
C GLY A 32 -13.44 21.70 -38.39
N ALA A 33 -14.43 21.72 -39.30
CA ALA A 33 -15.84 21.62 -38.94
C ALA A 33 -16.21 20.19 -38.50
N ALA A 34 -15.74 19.17 -39.22
CA ALA A 34 -15.97 17.77 -38.86
C ALA A 34 -15.36 17.43 -37.48
N LEU A 35 -14.15 17.93 -37.19
CA LEU A 35 -13.46 17.81 -35.91
C LEU A 35 -14.31 18.33 -34.74
N LEU A 36 -14.93 19.51 -34.89
CA LEU A 36 -15.77 20.13 -33.85
C LEU A 36 -17.14 19.43 -33.69
N ALA A 37 -17.57 18.64 -34.68
CA ALA A 37 -18.81 17.87 -34.65
C ALA A 37 -18.65 16.42 -34.14
N LEU A 38 -17.43 15.99 -33.78
CA LEU A 38 -17.18 14.66 -33.26
C LEU A 38 -17.81 14.48 -31.87
N ASN A 39 -18.75 13.54 -31.75
CA ASN A 39 -19.26 13.06 -30.46
C ASN A 39 -18.47 11.83 -29.97
N ASP A 40 -18.65 11.44 -28.70
CA ASP A 40 -17.89 10.36 -28.06
C ASP A 40 -17.93 9.02 -28.83
N ARG A 41 -19.04 8.67 -29.47
CA ARG A 41 -19.15 7.43 -30.25
C ARG A 41 -18.31 7.50 -31.52
N MET A 42 -18.31 8.64 -32.20
CA MET A 42 -17.47 8.89 -33.37
C MET A 42 -15.98 8.90 -32.98
N VAL A 43 -15.63 9.54 -31.85
CA VAL A 43 -14.25 9.53 -31.34
C VAL A 43 -13.81 8.12 -30.91
N GLN A 44 -14.68 7.29 -30.35
CA GLN A 44 -14.36 5.89 -30.04
C GLN A 44 -14.06 5.03 -31.28
N GLN A 45 -14.76 5.27 -32.40
CA GLN A 45 -14.50 4.59 -33.68
C GLN A 45 -13.25 5.15 -34.38
N LEU A 46 -13.06 6.47 -34.34
CA LEU A 46 -11.96 7.17 -34.99
C LEU A 46 -10.63 6.92 -34.25
N VAL A 47 -10.61 6.97 -32.92
CA VAL A 47 -9.41 6.92 -32.08
C VAL A 47 -9.39 5.67 -31.20
N LYS A 48 -8.47 4.73 -31.47
CA LYS A 48 -8.39 3.43 -30.73
C LYS A 48 -7.78 3.51 -29.32
N LYS A 49 -7.00 4.55 -28.99
CA LYS A 49 -6.38 4.74 -27.67
C LYS A 49 -7.29 5.58 -26.77
N ILE A 50 -7.83 5.01 -25.68
CA ILE A 50 -8.75 5.71 -24.76
C ILE A 50 -8.15 7.02 -24.21
N GLY A 51 -6.87 7.04 -23.86
CA GLY A 51 -6.20 8.29 -23.44
C GLY A 51 -6.18 9.37 -24.52
N HIS A 52 -6.08 8.99 -25.80
CA HIS A 52 -6.13 9.94 -26.92
C HIS A 52 -7.57 10.38 -27.22
N GLN A 53 -8.58 9.53 -26.98
CA GLN A 53 -10.00 9.92 -27.04
C GLN A 53 -10.28 11.05 -26.04
N ALA A 54 -9.88 10.86 -24.78
CA ALA A 54 -10.07 11.82 -23.71
C ALA A 54 -9.33 13.15 -23.96
N VAL A 55 -8.06 13.09 -24.36
CA VAL A 55 -7.28 14.30 -24.69
C VAL A 55 -7.85 15.03 -25.90
N LEU A 56 -8.31 14.33 -26.93
CA LEU A 56 -8.94 14.95 -28.10
C LEU A 56 -10.24 15.68 -27.72
N MET A 57 -11.13 15.04 -26.96
CA MET A 57 -12.39 15.65 -26.51
C MET A 57 -12.14 16.83 -25.56
N ASP A 58 -11.20 16.72 -24.62
CA ASP A 58 -10.79 17.82 -23.74
C ASP A 58 -10.30 19.05 -24.54
N LEU A 59 -9.49 18.82 -25.58
CA LEU A 59 -8.99 19.88 -26.47
C LEU A 59 -10.09 20.52 -27.33
N ILE A 60 -11.02 19.73 -27.88
CA ILE A 60 -12.19 20.22 -28.63
C ILE A 60 -13.09 21.06 -27.71
N ASN A 61 -13.41 20.54 -26.52
CA ASN A 61 -14.25 21.21 -25.53
C ASN A 61 -13.60 22.51 -25.04
N LYS A 62 -12.28 22.54 -24.81
CA LYS A 62 -11.54 23.76 -24.45
C LYS A 62 -11.60 24.81 -25.55
N TYR A 63 -11.50 24.42 -26.82
CA TYR A 63 -11.65 25.36 -27.93
C TYR A 63 -13.09 25.91 -28.04
N GLN A 64 -14.11 25.07 -27.86
CA GLN A 64 -15.51 25.49 -27.83
C GLN A 64 -15.80 26.44 -26.65
N GLN A 65 -15.28 26.14 -25.45
CA GLN A 65 -15.38 27.01 -24.27
C GLN A 65 -14.66 28.35 -24.45
N GLN A 66 -13.52 28.38 -25.17
CA GLN A 66 -12.84 29.63 -25.52
C GLN A 66 -13.63 30.46 -26.53
N LYS A 67 -14.40 29.84 -27.43
CA LYS A 67 -15.31 30.54 -28.36
C LYS A 67 -16.48 31.19 -27.60
N SER A 68 -17.19 30.43 -26.77
CA SER A 68 -18.33 30.96 -25.98
C SER A 68 -17.91 31.93 -24.87
N GLY A 69 -16.70 31.77 -24.31
CA GLY A 69 -16.09 32.71 -23.38
C GLY A 69 -15.74 34.07 -24.01
N LEU A 70 -15.48 34.11 -25.31
CA LEU A 70 -15.25 35.36 -26.04
C LEU A 70 -16.57 36.05 -26.40
N GLU A 71 -17.59 35.29 -26.81
CA GLU A 71 -18.93 35.80 -27.10
C GLU A 71 -19.59 36.46 -25.86
N SER A 72 -19.43 35.85 -24.68
CA SER A 72 -19.95 36.36 -23.40
C SER A 72 -19.23 37.59 -22.82
N LEU A 73 -18.02 37.91 -23.30
CA LEU A 73 -17.29 39.14 -22.93
C LEU A 73 -17.80 40.40 -23.65
N THR A 74 -18.70 40.24 -24.64
CA THR A 74 -19.14 41.33 -25.53
C THR A 74 -20.32 42.15 -24.99
N TYR A 75 -20.81 41.90 -23.76
CA TYR A 75 -22.04 42.52 -23.24
C TYR A 75 -21.89 43.33 -21.94
N CYS A 76 -20.73 43.31 -21.26
CA CYS A 76 -20.56 44.00 -19.97
C CYS A 76 -19.15 44.59 -19.77
N CYS A 77 -18.89 45.80 -20.30
CA CYS A 77 -18.28 46.94 -19.57
C CYS A 77 -17.88 48.12 -20.48
N GLU A 78 -18.81 49.02 -20.79
CA GLU A 78 -18.58 50.42 -21.19
C GLU A 78 -19.89 51.19 -20.86
N THR A 79 -19.94 52.36 -20.20
CA THR A 79 -18.91 53.26 -19.64
C THR A 79 -19.39 53.88 -18.32
N ALA A 80 -18.48 54.19 -17.38
CA ALA A 80 -18.57 55.30 -16.40
C ALA A 80 -17.38 55.28 -15.41
N SER A 81 -16.61 56.37 -15.32
CA SER A 81 -15.50 56.53 -14.35
C SER A 81 -15.86 57.51 -13.23
N PRO A 82 -15.65 57.16 -11.94
CA PRO A 82 -15.70 58.13 -10.84
C PRO A 82 -14.37 58.89 -10.65
N LYS A 83 -14.43 60.06 -10.02
CA LYS A 83 -13.27 60.89 -9.60
C LYS A 83 -13.02 60.74 -8.09
N TYR A 84 -11.80 61.06 -7.65
CA TYR A 84 -11.48 61.30 -6.22
C TYR A 84 -12.15 62.60 -5.70
N PRO A 85 -12.30 62.73 -4.36
CA PRO A 85 -11.43 63.68 -3.64
C PRO A 85 -10.93 63.24 -2.23
N GLU A 86 -9.66 63.57 -1.96
CA GLU A 86 -9.09 64.29 -0.78
C GLU A 86 -9.36 63.83 0.69
N VAL A 87 -8.32 63.45 1.49
CA VAL A 87 -7.53 64.27 2.49
C VAL A 87 -8.05 64.11 3.95
N ILE A 88 -7.29 64.11 5.08
CA ILE A 88 -5.88 64.45 5.45
C ILE A 88 -5.21 63.32 6.32
N SER A 89 -3.93 63.54 6.68
CA SER A 89 -3.15 63.10 7.88
C SER A 89 -2.75 61.61 8.09
N GLY A 90 -1.55 61.30 8.62
CA GLY A 90 -0.36 62.16 8.85
C GLY A 90 0.80 61.51 9.64
N ALA A 91 2.05 61.81 9.23
CA ALA A 91 3.36 61.44 9.87
C ALA A 91 3.71 59.93 9.90
N THR A 92 4.97 59.45 9.94
CA THR A 92 6.30 60.11 10.18
C THR A 92 7.41 59.48 9.30
N ASP A 93 8.50 60.24 9.05
CA ASP A 93 9.73 59.86 8.34
C ASP A 93 10.46 58.56 8.76
N ARG A 94 11.07 57.87 7.78
CA ARG A 94 12.54 57.93 7.60
C ARG A 94 13.08 57.45 6.23
N GLN A 95 14.21 58.06 5.83
CA GLN A 95 14.91 57.83 4.55
C GLN A 95 15.60 56.45 4.49
N MET A 96 15.93 55.79 3.35
CA MET A 96 16.35 56.18 1.98
C MET A 96 17.80 56.71 1.81
N LEU A 97 18.72 55.80 1.47
CA LEU A 97 20.02 56.05 0.81
C LEU A 97 20.45 54.80 0.00
N HIS A 98 21.48 54.90 -0.83
CA HIS A 98 21.37 55.23 -2.26
C HIS A 98 22.68 54.88 -3.00
N SER A 99 22.58 54.26 -4.19
CA SER A 99 23.69 54.15 -5.19
C SER A 99 24.88 53.23 -4.76
N THR A 100 25.80 52.75 -5.62
CA THR A 100 26.12 53.02 -7.04
C THR A 100 26.56 51.72 -7.78
N GLY A 101 26.66 51.73 -9.12
CA GLY A 101 26.92 50.55 -9.98
C GLY A 101 28.38 50.28 -10.40
N PRO A 102 28.67 50.00 -11.70
CA PRO A 102 29.04 48.63 -12.09
C PRO A 102 30.26 48.44 -13.04
N MET A 103 30.88 47.25 -12.99
CA MET A 103 31.86 46.67 -13.95
C MET A 103 32.03 45.16 -13.63
N GLU A 104 32.44 44.22 -14.51
CA GLU A 104 32.62 44.22 -15.98
C GLU A 104 32.45 42.77 -16.53
N GLN A 105 32.62 42.55 -17.84
CA GLN A 105 32.40 41.27 -18.52
C GLN A 105 33.67 40.41 -18.67
N LYS A 106 33.51 39.09 -18.82
CA LYS A 106 34.33 38.32 -19.78
C LYS A 106 33.61 37.09 -20.33
N LYS A 107 33.96 36.70 -21.55
CA LYS A 107 33.20 35.82 -22.44
C LYS A 107 34.17 35.13 -23.40
N TYR A 108 34.00 33.83 -23.64
CA TYR A 108 34.77 33.12 -24.67
C TYR A 108 33.89 32.16 -25.49
N LEU A 109 34.22 32.10 -26.79
CA LEU A 109 33.77 31.23 -27.88
C LEU A 109 35.08 30.67 -28.52
N CYS A 110 35.14 29.67 -29.39
CA CYS A 110 34.30 28.52 -29.80
C CYS A 110 35.14 27.75 -30.88
N SER A 111 34.53 26.75 -31.52
CA SER A 111 34.85 26.26 -32.89
C SER A 111 36.04 25.32 -33.11
N THR A 112 35.76 24.20 -33.79
CA THR A 112 36.12 24.00 -35.22
C THR A 112 35.31 22.83 -35.80
N GLU A 113 35.28 22.70 -37.13
CA GLU A 113 34.38 21.86 -37.91
C GLU A 113 35.15 20.83 -38.77
N ASN A 114 34.45 19.85 -39.35
CA ASN A 114 34.64 19.47 -40.76
C ASN A 114 33.53 18.51 -41.26
N GLU A 115 33.34 18.46 -42.59
CA GLU A 115 32.22 17.77 -43.27
C GLU A 115 32.55 16.38 -43.82
N GLY A 116 31.51 15.66 -44.29
CA GLY A 116 31.58 15.08 -45.64
C GLY A 116 31.12 13.62 -45.83
N GLY A 117 30.07 13.41 -46.65
CA GLY A 117 30.06 12.29 -47.61
C GLY A 117 28.97 11.21 -47.53
N LEU A 118 28.06 11.27 -48.53
CA LEU A 118 27.25 10.19 -49.12
C LEU A 118 26.20 9.38 -48.31
N ILE A 119 25.13 9.04 -49.05
CA ILE A 119 24.03 8.14 -48.70
C ILE A 119 24.08 6.96 -49.69
N ASP A 120 23.80 5.74 -49.23
CA ASP A 120 23.21 4.70 -50.08
C ASP A 120 22.05 4.00 -49.34
N HIS A 121 21.04 3.59 -50.09
CA HIS A 121 19.79 3.02 -49.61
C HIS A 121 19.44 1.73 -50.36
N ARG A 122 19.72 0.56 -49.75
CA ARG A 122 19.04 -0.70 -50.13
C ARG A 122 18.77 -1.65 -48.95
N VAL A 123 17.47 -1.90 -48.76
CA VAL A 123 16.84 -3.19 -48.38
C VAL A 123 17.00 -3.72 -46.93
N LEU A 124 15.92 -3.50 -46.17
CA LEU A 124 15.35 -4.33 -45.08
C LEU A 124 16.28 -4.96 -44.00
N LYS A 125 16.23 -4.35 -42.80
CA LYS A 125 15.31 -4.81 -41.73
C LYS A 125 15.07 -3.71 -40.69
N GLN A 126 13.81 -3.31 -40.47
CA GLN A 126 13.50 -2.25 -39.51
C GLN A 126 13.58 -2.77 -38.06
N LYS A 127 14.64 -2.39 -37.34
CA LYS A 127 14.71 -2.43 -35.88
C LYS A 127 14.82 -1.00 -35.34
N LYS A 128 13.74 -0.22 -35.43
CA LYS A 128 13.71 1.16 -34.94
C LYS A 128 13.67 1.19 -33.41
N ASN A 129 14.80 1.53 -32.79
CA ASN A 129 14.83 2.00 -31.41
C ASN A 129 14.06 3.33 -31.33
N LEU A 130 12.85 3.32 -30.77
CA LEU A 130 12.19 4.56 -30.36
C LEU A 130 12.66 4.89 -28.94
N LYS A 131 13.52 5.89 -28.80
CA LYS A 131 14.02 6.34 -27.49
C LYS A 131 12.86 6.85 -26.63
N SER A 132 12.88 6.54 -25.34
CA SER A 132 11.82 6.86 -24.39
C SER A 132 11.56 8.36 -24.26
N PHE A 133 10.36 8.80 -24.64
CA PHE A 133 9.85 10.15 -24.37
C PHE A 133 9.07 10.19 -23.06
N PHE A 134 9.75 9.93 -21.93
CA PHE A 134 9.25 10.34 -20.62
C PHE A 134 9.73 11.77 -20.34
N ALA A 135 8.80 12.72 -20.40
CA ALA A 135 9.06 14.09 -19.98
C ALA A 135 9.44 14.10 -18.49
N ARG A 136 10.61 14.65 -18.16
CA ARG A 136 11.07 14.79 -16.77
C ARG A 136 10.31 15.92 -16.08
N TYR A 137 9.13 15.61 -15.56
CA TYR A 137 8.48 16.45 -14.55
C TYR A 137 9.37 16.53 -13.30
N LYS A 138 9.40 17.70 -12.63
CA LYS A 138 10.02 17.80 -11.30
C LYS A 138 9.24 16.91 -10.34
N THR A 139 9.94 16.02 -9.64
CA THR A 139 9.36 15.17 -8.60
C THR A 139 8.96 16.03 -7.40
N LEU A 140 7.75 15.83 -6.89
CA LEU A 140 7.35 16.37 -5.58
C LEU A 140 7.68 15.32 -4.52
N GLN A 141 8.33 15.74 -3.44
CA GLN A 141 8.56 14.87 -2.30
C GLN A 141 7.24 14.57 -1.57
N TRP A 142 7.11 13.36 -1.05
CA TRP A 142 5.91 12.91 -0.34
C TRP A 142 5.86 13.54 1.06
N THR A 143 5.00 14.54 1.25
CA THR A 143 4.71 15.12 2.56
C THR A 143 3.84 14.20 3.42
N SER A 144 3.97 14.29 4.75
CA SER A 144 3.20 13.46 5.70
C SER A 144 1.68 13.63 5.56
N SER A 145 1.25 14.82 5.12
CA SER A 145 -0.10 15.10 4.64
C SER A 145 -0.16 15.01 3.11
N TYR A 146 -1.16 14.31 2.58
CA TYR A 146 -1.51 14.26 1.16
C TYR A 146 -2.76 15.10 0.91
N ALA A 147 -2.69 16.02 -0.04
CA ALA A 147 -3.85 16.77 -0.50
C ALA A 147 -4.55 16.00 -1.63
N LEU A 148 -5.89 15.95 -1.60
CA LEU A 148 -6.66 15.34 -2.67
C LEU A 148 -6.52 16.10 -3.99
N PRO A 149 -6.57 15.41 -5.14
CA PRO A 149 -6.55 16.07 -6.44
C PRO A 149 -7.81 16.90 -6.69
N ASP A 150 -7.69 17.89 -7.56
CA ASP A 150 -8.84 18.57 -8.15
C ASP A 150 -9.66 17.59 -8.99
N PHE A 151 -10.68 16.99 -8.38
CA PHE A 151 -11.65 16.15 -9.05
C PHE A 151 -12.42 16.92 -10.14
N PRO A 152 -12.89 16.24 -11.20
CA PRO A 152 -13.70 16.85 -12.24
C PRO A 152 -15.08 17.26 -11.70
N TYR A 153 -15.76 18.16 -12.42
CA TYR A 153 -17.01 18.78 -11.94
C TYR A 153 -18.11 17.77 -11.56
N ASP A 154 -18.29 16.71 -12.35
CA ASP A 154 -19.29 15.67 -12.09
C ASP A 154 -19.02 14.88 -10.79
N VAL A 155 -17.75 14.55 -10.54
CA VAL A 155 -17.31 13.94 -9.28
C VAL A 155 -17.52 14.92 -8.13
N LYS A 156 -17.17 16.20 -8.31
CA LYS A 156 -17.38 17.25 -7.29
C LYS A 156 -18.85 17.46 -6.94
N CYS A 157 -19.76 17.42 -7.91
CA CYS A 157 -21.21 17.49 -7.67
C CYS A 157 -21.69 16.33 -6.79
N ILE A 158 -21.37 15.08 -7.15
CA ILE A 158 -21.80 13.90 -6.37
C ILE A 158 -21.20 13.89 -4.97
N LEU A 159 -19.95 14.32 -4.83
CA LEU A 159 -19.29 14.44 -3.52
C LEU A 159 -19.87 15.57 -2.65
N ALA A 160 -20.33 16.68 -3.26
CA ALA A 160 -21.02 17.77 -2.56
C ALA A 160 -22.48 17.41 -2.20
N GLU A 161 -23.17 16.66 -3.06
CA GLU A 161 -24.51 16.10 -2.82
C GLU A 161 -24.53 14.99 -1.76
N LYS A 162 -23.35 14.52 -1.30
CA LYS A 162 -23.17 13.41 -0.35
C LYS A 162 -23.90 12.11 -0.77
N ARG A 163 -23.98 11.85 -2.08
CA ARG A 163 -24.61 10.64 -2.61
C ARG A 163 -23.59 9.52 -2.72
N CYS A 164 -23.92 8.34 -2.18
CA CYS A 164 -23.08 7.15 -2.32
C CYS A 164 -22.81 6.87 -3.82
N PRO A 165 -21.54 6.92 -4.29
CA PRO A 165 -21.22 6.91 -5.71
C PRO A 165 -21.49 5.54 -6.36
N ASP A 166 -22.01 5.52 -7.59
CA ASP A 166 -22.23 4.27 -8.33
C ASP A 166 -20.91 3.58 -8.74
N HIS A 167 -20.99 2.44 -9.43
CA HIS A 167 -19.79 1.71 -9.85
C HIS A 167 -18.89 2.52 -10.83
N SER A 168 -19.49 3.30 -11.72
CA SER A 168 -18.78 4.16 -12.69
C SER A 168 -18.07 5.31 -11.98
N MET A 169 -18.76 5.96 -11.05
CA MET A 169 -18.25 7.09 -10.28
C MET A 169 -17.14 6.66 -9.29
N ARG A 170 -17.29 5.49 -8.64
CA ARG A 170 -16.22 4.86 -7.85
C ARG A 170 -14.97 4.58 -8.68
N ILE A 171 -15.12 4.10 -9.93
CA ILE A 171 -14.00 3.95 -10.86
C ILE A 171 -13.37 5.32 -11.14
N ARG A 172 -14.16 6.32 -11.54
CA ARG A 172 -13.66 7.66 -11.91
C ARG A 172 -12.85 8.32 -10.78
N ILE A 173 -13.33 8.27 -9.54
CA ILE A 173 -12.59 8.74 -8.35
C ILE A 173 -11.23 8.04 -8.23
N ILE A 174 -11.20 6.71 -8.39
CA ILE A 174 -9.97 5.89 -8.33
C ILE A 174 -9.01 6.18 -9.49
N GLU A 175 -9.50 6.52 -10.68
CA GLU A 175 -8.65 6.94 -11.81
C GLU A 175 -7.93 8.26 -11.50
N PHE A 176 -8.63 9.25 -10.95
CA PHE A 176 -8.04 10.55 -10.59
C PHE A 176 -7.03 10.42 -9.45
N LEU A 177 -7.34 9.64 -8.41
CA LEU A 177 -6.39 9.35 -7.32
C LEU A 177 -5.13 8.63 -7.84
N GLN A 178 -5.29 7.63 -8.71
CA GLN A 178 -4.15 6.92 -9.30
C GLN A 178 -3.30 7.83 -10.21
N ALA A 179 -3.93 8.71 -10.99
CA ALA A 179 -3.21 9.66 -11.83
C ALA A 179 -2.41 10.65 -10.97
N ASP A 180 -3.03 11.18 -9.92
CA ASP A 180 -2.39 12.12 -9.01
C ASP A 180 -1.20 11.50 -8.25
N MET A 181 -1.39 10.31 -7.67
CA MET A 181 -0.32 9.57 -6.98
C MET A 181 0.96 9.44 -7.83
N THR A 182 0.87 9.30 -9.16
CA THR A 182 2.07 9.15 -10.01
C THR A 182 3.00 10.36 -10.03
N LYS A 183 2.54 11.55 -9.60
CA LYS A 183 3.37 12.75 -9.42
C LYS A 183 4.47 12.57 -8.35
N TYR A 184 4.22 11.71 -7.36
CA TYR A 184 5.03 11.53 -6.16
C TYR A 184 5.83 10.21 -6.14
N LEU A 185 5.78 9.42 -7.22
CA LEU A 185 6.37 8.08 -7.28
C LEU A 185 7.69 8.01 -8.05
N GLU A 186 8.23 9.15 -8.49
CA GLU A 186 9.53 9.24 -9.21
C GLU A 186 9.60 8.35 -10.48
N GLY A 187 8.45 8.13 -11.14
CA GLY A 187 8.32 7.23 -12.29
C GLY A 187 8.01 5.77 -11.93
N SER A 188 8.07 5.39 -10.64
CA SER A 188 7.64 4.07 -10.17
C SER A 188 6.14 3.86 -10.37
N LEU A 189 5.77 2.67 -10.83
CA LEU A 189 4.37 2.22 -10.87
C LEU A 189 4.00 1.32 -9.68
N TYR A 190 4.83 1.35 -8.62
CA TYR A 190 4.70 0.50 -7.44
C TYR A 190 4.62 1.37 -6.17
N PRO A 191 3.46 1.96 -5.85
CA PRO A 191 3.22 2.57 -4.54
C PRO A 191 3.35 1.52 -3.43
N ASN A 192 3.87 1.94 -2.29
CA ASN A 192 3.99 1.12 -1.07
C ASN A 192 2.66 1.12 -0.26
N SER A 193 2.58 0.29 0.79
CA SER A 193 1.34 0.15 1.60
C SER A 193 0.93 1.45 2.29
N GLN A 194 1.88 2.22 2.83
CA GLN A 194 1.62 3.50 3.51
C GLN A 194 1.11 4.56 2.52
N GLN A 195 1.64 4.62 1.29
CA GLN A 195 1.17 5.54 0.26
C GLN A 195 -0.30 5.28 -0.12
N TYR A 196 -0.73 4.00 -0.19
CA TYR A 196 -2.15 3.69 -0.34
C TYR A 196 -2.97 4.08 0.89
N ASN A 197 -2.47 3.85 2.11
CA ASN A 197 -3.16 4.23 3.35
C ASN A 197 -3.41 5.74 3.40
N ILE A 198 -2.36 6.55 3.18
CA ILE A 198 -2.40 8.01 3.28
C ILE A 198 -3.42 8.61 2.29
N VAL A 199 -3.43 8.14 1.05
CA VAL A 199 -4.34 8.63 0.00
C VAL A 199 -5.81 8.25 0.27
N VAL A 200 -6.05 7.04 0.77
CA VAL A 200 -7.41 6.59 1.12
C VAL A 200 -7.90 7.27 2.41
N ASN A 201 -7.04 7.47 3.41
CA ASN A 201 -7.37 8.24 4.59
C ASN A 201 -7.72 9.68 4.24
N ALA A 202 -6.96 10.34 3.36
CA ALA A 202 -7.30 11.69 2.88
C ALA A 202 -8.67 11.73 2.18
N LEU A 203 -9.00 10.71 1.36
CA LEU A 203 -10.32 10.61 0.71
C LEU A 203 -11.45 10.50 1.73
N LEU A 204 -11.32 9.64 2.73
CA LEU A 204 -12.38 9.38 3.71
C LEU A 204 -12.50 10.48 4.76
N GLN A 205 -11.39 11.15 5.12
CA GLN A 205 -11.42 12.33 5.98
C GLN A 205 -12.11 13.53 5.30
N ALA A 206 -11.95 13.69 3.99
CA ALA A 206 -12.69 14.71 3.24
C ALA A 206 -14.16 14.33 2.98
N TYR A 207 -14.45 13.04 2.82
CA TYR A 207 -15.78 12.52 2.46
C TYR A 207 -16.19 11.30 3.32
N PRO A 208 -16.54 11.46 4.61
CA PRO A 208 -16.81 10.33 5.51
C PRO A 208 -17.97 9.42 5.09
N PHE A 209 -18.95 9.94 4.34
CA PHE A 209 -20.05 9.16 3.78
C PHE A 209 -19.61 8.12 2.72
N LEU A 210 -18.34 8.12 2.31
CA LEU A 210 -17.75 7.05 1.49
C LEU A 210 -17.34 5.81 2.31
N ASP A 211 -17.62 5.81 3.62
CA ASP A 211 -17.40 4.72 4.58
C ASP A 211 -18.67 4.40 5.42
N GLU A 212 -19.86 4.56 4.85
CA GLU A 212 -21.16 4.29 5.52
C GLU A 212 -21.26 2.89 6.15
N ASP A 213 -20.63 1.88 5.55
CA ASP A 213 -20.61 0.48 6.03
C ASP A 213 -19.39 0.14 6.93
N GLY A 214 -18.55 1.11 7.31
CA GLY A 214 -17.31 0.89 8.08
C GLY A 214 -16.24 0.03 7.37
N ASN A 215 -16.43 -0.25 6.08
CA ASN A 215 -15.58 -1.11 5.24
C ASN A 215 -14.96 -0.36 4.05
N GLY A 216 -15.28 0.93 3.90
CA GLY A 216 -14.84 1.83 2.84
C GLY A 216 -13.33 1.86 2.71
N PHE A 217 -12.58 2.03 3.81
CA PHE A 217 -11.11 2.03 3.77
C PHE A 217 -10.53 0.81 3.02
N LEU A 218 -11.02 -0.40 3.30
CA LEU A 218 -10.56 -1.62 2.63
C LEU A 218 -10.99 -1.68 1.16
N LEU A 219 -12.21 -1.23 0.85
CA LEU A 219 -12.77 -1.20 -0.51
C LEU A 219 -12.01 -0.21 -1.42
N TRP A 220 -11.85 1.04 -0.99
CA TRP A 220 -11.12 2.08 -1.73
C TRP A 220 -9.63 1.73 -1.88
N LYS A 221 -8.97 1.26 -0.81
CA LYS A 221 -7.58 0.75 -0.85
C LYS A 221 -7.41 -0.41 -1.81
N ARG A 222 -8.38 -1.33 -1.88
CA ARG A 222 -8.36 -2.44 -2.84
C ARG A 222 -8.54 -1.95 -4.28
N ALA A 223 -9.53 -1.09 -4.54
CA ALA A 223 -9.78 -0.55 -5.88
C ALA A 223 -8.57 0.23 -6.42
N LEU A 224 -7.90 1.02 -5.57
CA LEU A 224 -6.71 1.79 -5.92
C LEU A 224 -5.51 0.87 -6.25
N LYS A 225 -5.29 -0.18 -5.43
CA LYS A 225 -4.27 -1.21 -5.69
C LYS A 225 -4.53 -1.98 -6.98
N ASP A 226 -5.78 -2.39 -7.22
CA ASP A 226 -6.16 -3.08 -8.45
C ASP A 226 -6.04 -2.14 -9.67
N ARG A 227 -6.33 -0.82 -9.56
CA ARG A 227 -6.09 0.15 -10.65
C ARG A 227 -4.61 0.24 -11.05
N PHE A 228 -3.70 0.42 -10.09
CA PHE A 228 -2.25 0.37 -10.39
C PHE A 228 -1.83 -0.99 -11.00
N LYS A 229 -2.43 -2.10 -10.57
CA LYS A 229 -2.21 -3.44 -11.17
C LYS A 229 -2.74 -3.53 -12.60
N TYR A 230 -3.84 -2.87 -12.96
CA TYR A 230 -4.34 -2.79 -14.34
C TYR A 230 -3.44 -1.94 -15.23
N VAL A 231 -3.00 -0.76 -14.78
CA VAL A 231 -2.06 0.12 -15.52
C VAL A 231 -0.77 -0.61 -15.90
N ARG A 232 -0.25 -1.47 -15.02
CA ARG A 232 0.97 -2.27 -15.27
C ARG A 232 0.77 -3.50 -16.19
N ARG A 233 -0.45 -3.85 -16.59
CA ARG A 233 -0.69 -5.00 -17.49
C ARG A 233 -0.15 -4.76 -18.92
N PRO A 234 -0.53 -3.69 -19.64
CA PRO A 234 -0.10 -3.47 -21.02
C PRO A 234 1.34 -2.95 -21.20
N ILE A 235 2.05 -2.60 -20.12
CA ILE A 235 3.41 -2.03 -20.19
C ILE A 235 4.44 -3.14 -20.37
N GLU A 236 5.20 -3.11 -21.47
CA GLU A 236 6.17 -4.16 -21.86
C GLU A 236 7.59 -3.63 -22.08
N ASP A 237 7.80 -2.33 -21.82
CA ASP A 237 8.99 -1.54 -22.12
C ASP A 237 9.62 -0.90 -20.87
N ASP A 238 8.84 -0.62 -19.82
CA ASP A 238 9.39 -0.17 -18.53
C ASP A 238 10.16 -1.29 -17.82
N GLU A 239 11.41 -0.99 -17.43
CA GLU A 239 12.28 -1.98 -16.79
C GLU A 239 11.79 -2.43 -15.39
N GLN A 240 11.15 -1.55 -14.62
CA GLN A 240 10.69 -1.87 -13.26
C GLN A 240 9.50 -2.84 -13.32
N VAL A 241 8.56 -2.59 -14.23
CA VAL A 241 7.45 -3.48 -14.58
C VAL A 241 7.98 -4.77 -15.19
N LEU A 242 8.96 -4.74 -16.10
CA LEU A 242 9.57 -5.95 -16.67
C LEU A 242 10.24 -6.82 -15.61
N ARG A 243 11.13 -6.26 -14.76
CA ARG A 243 11.78 -6.98 -13.65
C ARG A 243 10.73 -7.64 -12.74
N ASN A 244 9.67 -6.90 -12.39
CA ASN A 244 8.60 -7.42 -11.53
C ASN A 244 7.66 -8.40 -12.24
N LYS A 245 7.40 -8.27 -13.55
CA LYS A 245 6.70 -9.28 -14.37
C LYS A 245 7.51 -10.58 -14.46
N CYS A 246 8.83 -10.50 -14.62
CA CYS A 246 9.71 -11.67 -14.63
C CYS A 246 9.81 -12.37 -13.27
N LYS A 247 9.77 -11.61 -12.16
CA LYS A 247 9.86 -12.12 -10.78
C LYS A 247 8.53 -12.61 -10.19
N PHE A 248 7.41 -11.98 -10.54
CA PHE A 248 6.10 -12.22 -9.90
C PHE A 248 4.96 -12.55 -10.88
N GLY A 249 5.18 -12.48 -12.20
CA GLY A 249 4.16 -12.75 -13.21
C GLY A 249 4.00 -14.25 -13.53
N HIS A 250 2.75 -14.71 -13.64
CA HIS A 250 2.47 -16.09 -14.07
C HIS A 250 2.79 -16.30 -15.55
N ARG A 251 3.79 -17.16 -15.83
CA ARG A 251 4.16 -17.58 -17.19
C ARG A 251 3.11 -18.53 -17.78
N ARG A 252 2.04 -18.01 -18.36
CA ARG A 252 1.15 -18.80 -19.22
C ARG A 252 1.78 -18.96 -20.61
N GLY A 253 2.07 -20.19 -21.01
CA GLY A 253 2.17 -20.58 -22.43
C GLY A 253 3.39 -20.15 -23.23
N GLN A 254 4.55 -19.88 -22.62
CA GLN A 254 5.80 -19.69 -23.37
C GLN A 254 6.78 -20.87 -23.18
N THR A 255 6.91 -21.68 -24.22
CA THR A 255 7.95 -22.73 -24.34
C THR A 255 9.34 -22.11 -24.29
N ARG A 256 10.30 -22.81 -23.67
CA ARG A 256 11.71 -22.38 -23.60
C ARG A 256 12.24 -22.07 -25.01
N LYS A 257 12.62 -20.81 -25.25
CA LYS A 257 13.83 -20.51 -26.05
C LYS A 257 14.96 -20.27 -25.07
N SER A 258 16.01 -21.08 -25.16
CA SER A 258 17.25 -20.86 -24.44
C SER A 258 17.88 -19.55 -24.93
N CYS A 259 18.24 -18.67 -24.01
CA CYS A 259 19.32 -17.73 -24.29
C CYS A 259 20.64 -18.48 -24.13
N ALA A 260 21.64 -18.14 -24.93
CA ALA A 260 22.90 -18.86 -24.99
C ALA A 260 23.77 -18.65 -23.74
N GLU A 261 24.83 -19.45 -23.65
CA GLU A 261 25.78 -19.52 -22.55
C GLU A 261 26.46 -18.17 -22.25
N ASN A 262 26.84 -17.98 -20.98
CA ASN A 262 28.16 -17.46 -20.60
C ASN A 262 28.45 -17.86 -19.14
N LYS A 263 29.57 -18.54 -18.91
CA LYS A 263 30.20 -18.67 -17.57
C LYS A 263 31.16 -17.48 -17.38
N PRO A 264 31.33 -16.98 -16.16
CA PRO A 264 32.51 -17.34 -15.36
C PRO A 264 32.11 -18.14 -14.10
N ALA A 265 32.83 -19.16 -13.65
CA ALA A 265 34.23 -19.21 -13.18
C ALA A 265 34.34 -18.89 -11.68
N ASP A 266 34.20 -19.96 -10.90
CA ASP A 266 34.86 -20.29 -9.63
C ASP A 266 35.07 -19.19 -8.56
N VAL A 267 34.28 -19.27 -7.50
CA VAL A 267 34.64 -18.77 -6.15
C VAL A 267 34.19 -19.83 -5.15
N GLN A 268 35.14 -20.41 -4.41
CA GLN A 268 34.85 -21.32 -3.31
C GLN A 268 34.20 -20.55 -2.15
N VAL A 269 32.97 -20.95 -1.79
CA VAL A 269 32.41 -20.72 -0.46
C VAL A 269 31.92 -22.07 0.04
N GLN A 270 32.37 -22.46 1.22
CA GLN A 270 32.02 -23.73 1.85
C GLN A 270 30.54 -23.70 2.24
N VAL A 271 29.79 -24.72 1.81
CA VAL A 271 28.44 -25.01 2.30
C VAL A 271 28.58 -26.25 3.18
N GLU A 272 28.31 -26.10 4.48
CA GLU A 272 28.25 -27.24 5.40
C GLU A 272 27.12 -28.19 5.00
N GLU A 273 27.29 -29.47 5.35
CA GLU A 273 26.63 -30.59 4.70
C GLU A 273 25.12 -30.64 4.94
N GLU A 274 24.32 -30.87 3.89
CA GLU A 274 22.92 -31.30 4.06
C GLU A 274 22.90 -32.77 4.51
N PRO A 275 22.34 -33.10 5.70
CA PRO A 275 22.21 -34.48 6.13
C PRO A 275 21.07 -35.18 5.38
N VAL A 276 21.46 -36.10 4.50
CA VAL A 276 20.70 -37.30 4.08
C VAL A 276 19.30 -37.04 3.50
N HIS A 277 19.30 -36.82 2.19
CA HIS A 277 18.24 -37.15 1.23
C HIS A 277 17.22 -38.23 1.68
N LEU A 278 15.96 -37.82 1.81
CA LEU A 278 14.79 -38.72 1.81
C LEU A 278 13.72 -38.21 0.81
N GLU A 279 14.15 -37.84 -0.39
CA GLU A 279 13.30 -37.21 -1.40
C GLU A 279 12.51 -38.27 -2.20
N GLY A 280 11.18 -38.32 -2.02
CA GLY A 280 10.34 -39.28 -2.75
C GLY A 280 8.92 -39.48 -2.20
N SER A 281 8.54 -38.80 -1.12
CA SER A 281 7.21 -38.94 -0.53
C SER A 281 6.18 -38.03 -1.22
N ALA A 282 4.90 -38.44 -1.23
CA ALA A 282 3.81 -37.55 -1.63
C ALA A 282 3.66 -36.32 -0.70
N MET A 283 4.22 -36.42 0.52
CA MET A 283 4.25 -35.34 1.51
C MET A 283 5.28 -34.26 1.16
N ASP A 284 6.39 -34.60 0.50
CA ASP A 284 7.39 -33.63 0.01
C ASP A 284 6.75 -32.63 -0.96
N VAL A 285 5.78 -33.09 -1.76
CA VAL A 285 5.01 -32.24 -2.69
C VAL A 285 4.21 -31.18 -1.92
N ASN A 286 3.62 -31.55 -0.78
CA ASN A 286 2.88 -30.61 0.07
C ASN A 286 3.81 -29.58 0.73
N ILE A 287 4.95 -30.02 1.26
CA ILE A 287 5.96 -29.15 1.90
C ILE A 287 6.57 -28.19 0.86
N LYS A 288 6.96 -28.69 -0.32
CA LYS A 288 7.47 -27.88 -1.43
C LYS A 288 6.41 -26.88 -1.93
N TRP A 289 5.13 -27.26 -1.98
CA TRP A 289 4.03 -26.36 -2.33
C TRP A 289 3.82 -25.27 -1.28
N LEU A 290 3.77 -25.61 0.03
CA LEU A 290 3.58 -24.64 1.11
C LEU A 290 4.70 -23.58 1.15
N LYS A 291 5.96 -23.99 0.94
CA LYS A 291 7.10 -23.07 0.77
C LYS A 291 6.89 -22.10 -0.40
N GLN A 292 6.39 -22.58 -1.54
CA GLN A 292 6.12 -21.74 -2.72
C GLN A 292 4.89 -20.83 -2.56
N GLU A 293 3.85 -21.27 -1.86
CA GLU A 293 2.63 -20.50 -1.63
C GLU A 293 2.87 -19.36 -0.63
N TYR A 294 3.67 -19.59 0.41
CA TYR A 294 3.99 -18.59 1.42
C TYR A 294 4.62 -17.32 0.82
N MET A 295 5.42 -17.48 -0.24
CA MET A 295 6.09 -16.39 -0.96
C MET A 295 5.15 -15.58 -1.88
N LYS A 296 3.87 -15.94 -2.00
CA LYS A 296 2.89 -15.22 -2.83
C LYS A 296 2.19 -14.13 -2.03
N THR A 297 1.98 -12.98 -2.69
CA THR A 297 1.23 -11.83 -2.13
C THR A 297 -0.29 -12.05 -2.10
N GLN A 298 -0.80 -12.95 -2.94
CA GLN A 298 -2.16 -13.46 -2.86
C GLN A 298 -2.06 -14.98 -2.71
N ARG A 299 -2.53 -15.50 -1.58
CA ARG A 299 -2.39 -16.89 -1.15
C ARG A 299 -3.74 -17.60 -1.26
N ASN A 300 -3.75 -18.83 -1.77
CA ASN A 300 -4.94 -19.67 -1.80
C ASN A 300 -5.15 -20.34 -0.43
N TRP A 301 -5.68 -19.58 0.53
CA TRP A 301 -5.86 -20.02 1.92
C TRP A 301 -6.54 -21.39 2.03
N LYS A 302 -7.62 -21.65 1.27
CA LYS A 302 -8.28 -22.97 1.25
C LYS A 302 -7.33 -24.14 0.94
N GLU A 303 -6.35 -23.94 0.06
CA GLU A 303 -5.36 -24.97 -0.29
C GLU A 303 -4.17 -25.00 0.68
N VAL A 304 -3.87 -23.88 1.35
CA VAL A 304 -3.00 -23.85 2.53
C VAL A 304 -3.62 -24.71 3.63
N ASP A 305 -4.90 -24.49 3.96
CA ASP A 305 -5.63 -25.25 4.98
C ASP A 305 -5.62 -26.75 4.65
N ASN A 306 -5.98 -27.12 3.41
CA ASN A 306 -5.91 -28.51 2.93
C ASN A 306 -4.53 -29.14 3.20
N ARG A 307 -3.44 -28.47 2.80
CA ARG A 307 -2.08 -29.03 2.88
C ARG A 307 -1.49 -28.96 4.27
N MET A 308 -1.86 -27.97 5.07
CA MET A 308 -1.52 -27.91 6.49
C MET A 308 -2.21 -29.06 7.24
N ASN A 309 -3.52 -29.28 7.04
CA ASN A 309 -4.23 -30.44 7.58
C ASN A 309 -3.54 -31.76 7.18
N VAL A 310 -3.27 -31.98 5.89
CA VAL A 310 -2.63 -33.21 5.37
C VAL A 310 -1.19 -33.43 5.86
N THR A 311 -0.51 -32.41 6.38
CA THR A 311 0.87 -32.53 6.89
C THR A 311 0.99 -32.38 8.41
N ILE A 312 -0.14 -32.42 9.15
CA ILE A 312 -0.15 -32.26 10.61
C ILE A 312 0.69 -33.33 11.32
N GLU A 313 0.55 -34.60 10.96
CA GLU A 313 1.29 -35.72 11.57
C GLU A 313 2.81 -35.52 11.51
N ILE A 314 3.30 -34.96 10.40
CA ILE A 314 4.72 -34.64 10.18
C ILE A 314 5.17 -33.52 11.13
N ARG A 315 4.37 -32.45 11.26
CA ARG A 315 4.65 -31.34 12.19
C ARG A 315 4.61 -31.78 13.64
N ARG A 316 3.66 -32.65 14.01
CA ARG A 316 3.57 -33.25 15.34
C ARG A 316 4.81 -34.11 15.61
N LYS A 317 5.16 -35.02 14.70
CA LYS A 317 6.37 -35.84 14.84
C LYS A 317 7.62 -34.98 15.01
N MET A 318 7.86 -33.99 14.15
CA MET A 318 9.05 -33.11 14.28
C MET A 318 9.13 -32.38 15.64
N ILE A 319 7.99 -31.98 16.21
CA ILE A 319 7.94 -31.26 17.49
C ILE A 319 8.04 -32.21 18.69
N SER A 320 7.50 -33.43 18.59
CA SER A 320 7.72 -34.50 19.57
C SER A 320 9.17 -35.01 19.57
N ASP A 321 9.78 -35.13 18.38
CA ASP A 321 11.20 -35.47 18.17
C ASP A 321 12.15 -34.30 18.53
N LYS A 322 11.61 -33.17 19.01
CA LYS A 322 12.33 -31.94 19.42
C LYS A 322 13.30 -31.39 18.36
N ALA A 323 12.87 -31.43 17.09
CA ALA A 323 13.56 -30.74 16.00
C ALA A 323 13.62 -29.21 16.26
N PRO A 324 14.67 -28.50 15.82
CA PRO A 324 14.79 -27.06 16.01
C PRO A 324 13.59 -26.29 15.43
N LEU A 325 13.09 -25.29 16.19
CA LEU A 325 11.95 -24.47 15.76
C LEU A 325 12.20 -23.84 14.38
N LYS A 326 13.43 -23.36 14.16
CA LYS A 326 13.89 -22.80 12.88
C LYS A 326 13.70 -23.74 11.69
N ASP A 327 13.89 -25.05 11.88
CA ASP A 327 13.71 -26.06 10.83
C ASP A 327 12.24 -26.41 10.59
N ILE A 328 11.46 -26.55 11.66
CA ILE A 328 10.00 -26.72 11.56
C ILE A 328 9.40 -25.54 10.79
N LEU A 329 9.79 -24.31 11.13
CA LEU A 329 9.36 -23.08 10.47
C LEU A 329 10.03 -22.85 9.09
N ARG A 330 11.09 -23.60 8.74
CA ARG A 330 11.68 -23.67 7.38
C ARG A 330 10.85 -24.58 6.47
N LEU A 331 10.29 -25.68 7.01
CA LEU A 331 9.41 -26.57 6.27
C LEU A 331 7.95 -26.07 6.19
N PHE A 332 7.44 -25.52 7.30
CA PHE A 332 6.05 -25.10 7.47
C PHE A 332 5.96 -23.59 7.80
N PRO A 333 6.38 -22.70 6.87
CA PRO A 333 6.49 -21.27 7.14
C PRO A 333 5.15 -20.59 7.48
N PHE A 334 4.02 -21.22 7.13
CA PHE A 334 2.68 -20.75 7.49
C PHE A 334 2.40 -20.70 8.99
N LEU A 335 3.15 -21.41 9.84
CA LEU A 335 3.07 -21.24 11.29
C LEU A 335 3.48 -19.82 11.77
N ARG A 336 4.13 -19.00 10.92
CA ARG A 336 4.34 -17.55 11.12
C ARG A 336 3.14 -16.68 10.71
N CYS A 337 1.93 -17.24 10.64
CA CYS A 337 0.70 -16.49 10.36
C CYS A 337 -0.31 -16.78 11.47
N PRO A 338 -0.89 -15.78 12.16
CA PRO A 338 -1.71 -16.01 13.37
C PRO A 338 -2.89 -16.95 13.07
N TYR A 339 -3.56 -16.74 11.94
CA TYR A 339 -4.63 -17.61 11.43
C TYR A 339 -4.25 -19.11 11.39
N GLN A 340 -3.04 -19.45 10.97
CA GLN A 340 -2.59 -20.84 10.85
C GLN A 340 -2.01 -21.38 12.17
N LEU A 341 -1.44 -20.52 13.02
CA LEU A 341 -1.07 -20.86 14.40
C LEU A 341 -2.31 -21.22 15.23
N PHE A 342 -3.38 -20.40 15.14
CA PHE A 342 -4.66 -20.67 15.77
C PHE A 342 -5.34 -21.91 15.18
N ARG A 343 -5.22 -22.14 13.87
CA ARG A 343 -5.76 -23.35 13.24
C ARG A 343 -5.02 -24.61 13.69
N GLU A 344 -3.70 -24.57 13.81
CA GLU A 344 -2.90 -25.68 14.36
C GLU A 344 -3.30 -25.99 15.82
N PHE A 345 -3.49 -24.96 16.64
CA PHE A 345 -4.02 -25.10 18.00
C PHE A 345 -5.43 -25.72 18.03
N GLN A 346 -6.33 -25.27 17.14
CA GLN A 346 -7.69 -25.79 17.04
C GLN A 346 -7.73 -27.25 16.53
N LEU A 347 -6.76 -27.67 15.72
CA LEU A 347 -6.62 -29.08 15.32
C LEU A 347 -6.08 -29.96 16.46
N LEU A 348 -5.27 -29.39 17.36
CA LEU A 348 -4.71 -30.06 18.53
C LEU A 348 -5.71 -30.22 19.69
N THR A 349 -6.55 -29.20 19.92
CA THR A 349 -7.34 -29.05 21.15
C THR A 349 -8.84 -29.03 20.92
N HIS A 350 -9.27 -28.94 19.65
CA HIS A 350 -10.64 -28.67 19.22
C HIS A 350 -11.23 -27.32 19.66
N MET A 351 -10.45 -26.47 20.34
CA MET A 351 -10.89 -25.15 20.81
C MET A 351 -10.49 -24.01 19.87
N ASP A 352 -11.36 -23.00 19.75
CA ASP A 352 -11.04 -21.74 19.06
C ASP A 352 -10.39 -20.77 20.03
N ILE A 353 -9.04 -20.74 20.04
CA ILE A 353 -8.25 -19.91 20.96
C ILE A 353 -8.54 -18.41 20.82
N TYR A 354 -8.79 -17.92 19.60
CA TYR A 354 -9.06 -16.51 19.38
C TYR A 354 -10.43 -16.13 19.96
N LYS A 355 -11.49 -16.90 19.64
CA LYS A 355 -12.83 -16.70 20.22
C LYS A 355 -12.78 -16.80 21.74
N LYS A 356 -12.08 -17.78 22.30
CA LYS A 356 -11.92 -17.92 23.76
C LYS A 356 -11.20 -16.73 24.38
N THR A 357 -10.19 -16.18 23.70
CA THR A 357 -9.45 -15.01 24.22
C THR A 357 -10.30 -13.73 24.17
N VAL A 358 -11.18 -13.56 23.16
CA VAL A 358 -12.22 -12.50 23.18
C VAL A 358 -13.12 -12.67 24.41
N GLU A 359 -13.72 -13.86 24.58
CA GLU A 359 -14.61 -14.16 25.72
C GLU A 359 -13.94 -13.86 27.08
N ILE A 360 -12.68 -14.25 27.25
CA ILE A 360 -11.90 -14.01 28.47
C ILE A 360 -11.67 -12.51 28.70
N LEU A 361 -11.23 -11.76 27.69
CA LEU A 361 -10.90 -10.34 27.86
C LEU A 361 -12.15 -9.47 28.09
N GLU A 362 -13.29 -9.80 27.46
CA GLU A 362 -14.55 -9.09 27.70
C GLU A 362 -15.13 -9.36 29.10
N ILE A 363 -14.97 -10.58 29.65
CA ILE A 363 -15.48 -10.94 30.99
C ILE A 363 -14.55 -10.43 32.11
N TYR A 364 -13.23 -10.53 31.95
CA TYR A 364 -12.29 -10.35 33.05
C TYR A 364 -11.53 -9.01 33.07
N SER A 365 -11.51 -8.21 32.01
CA SER A 365 -10.66 -7.01 31.93
C SER A 365 -10.93 -5.96 33.01
N GLU A 366 -12.19 -5.52 33.19
CA GLU A 366 -12.56 -4.57 34.26
C GLU A 366 -12.24 -5.13 35.66
N ASN A 367 -12.46 -6.43 35.87
CA ASN A 367 -12.17 -7.11 37.13
C ASN A 367 -10.65 -7.08 37.41
N ILE A 368 -9.82 -7.45 36.44
CA ILE A 368 -8.34 -7.39 36.49
C ILE A 368 -7.86 -5.98 36.87
N LEU A 369 -8.36 -4.96 36.18
CA LEU A 369 -7.93 -3.57 36.39
C LEU A 369 -8.39 -2.98 37.73
N SER A 370 -9.44 -3.55 38.35
CA SER A 370 -9.91 -3.15 39.68
C SER A 370 -9.01 -3.62 40.84
N LEU A 371 -8.17 -4.65 40.61
CA LEU A 371 -7.40 -5.30 41.67
C LEU A 371 -6.30 -4.41 42.24
N TYR A 372 -6.09 -4.50 43.56
CA TYR A 372 -5.08 -3.71 44.26
C TYR A 372 -3.65 -3.99 43.76
N ALA A 373 -3.34 -5.24 43.40
CA ALA A 373 -2.03 -5.68 42.92
C ALA A 373 -1.52 -4.83 41.74
N VAL A 374 -2.42 -4.44 40.82
CA VAL A 374 -2.07 -3.70 39.61
C VAL A 374 -2.22 -2.18 39.77
N ARG A 375 -2.72 -1.67 40.91
CA ARG A 375 -3.05 -0.24 41.10
C ARG A 375 -1.85 0.69 40.91
N ASN A 376 -0.68 0.28 41.38
CA ASN A 376 0.56 1.08 41.35
C ASN A 376 1.54 0.63 40.24
N ASN A 377 1.15 -0.33 39.38
CA ASN A 377 2.00 -0.77 38.28
C ASN A 377 2.13 0.36 37.22
N PRO A 378 3.33 0.64 36.66
CA PRO A 378 3.54 1.68 35.66
C PRO A 378 2.59 1.62 34.45
N ILE A 379 2.21 0.42 34.01
CA ILE A 379 1.27 0.19 32.89
C ILE A 379 -0.13 0.69 33.26
N ASN A 380 -0.58 0.49 34.50
CA ASN A 380 -1.87 1.02 34.96
C ASN A 380 -1.80 2.55 35.16
N ILE A 381 -0.69 3.09 35.69
CA ILE A 381 -0.50 4.54 35.78
C ILE A 381 -0.59 5.19 34.39
N MET A 382 0.10 4.61 33.41
CA MET A 382 0.07 5.03 32.00
C MET A 382 -1.32 4.82 31.35
N LEU A 383 -2.07 3.79 31.73
CA LEU A 383 -3.49 3.65 31.36
C LEU A 383 -4.32 4.81 31.91
N GLN A 384 -4.26 5.08 33.23
CA GLN A 384 -5.04 6.15 33.87
C GLN A 384 -4.71 7.54 33.35
N GLU A 385 -3.53 7.76 32.77
CA GLU A 385 -3.23 8.98 32.03
C GLU A 385 -3.88 9.02 30.64
N ASN A 386 -3.83 7.93 29.87
CA ASN A 386 -4.41 7.90 28.53
C ASN A 386 -5.95 7.88 28.54
N LEU A 387 -6.59 7.22 29.51
CA LEU A 387 -8.04 7.27 29.70
C LEU A 387 -8.57 8.70 29.97
N LYS A 388 -7.72 9.65 30.40
CA LYS A 388 -8.07 11.08 30.55
C LYS A 388 -7.92 11.90 29.26
N ARG A 389 -7.25 11.35 28.25
CA ARG A 389 -6.94 12.01 26.95
C ARG A 389 -7.95 11.66 25.86
N HIS A 390 -8.78 10.64 26.08
CA HIS A 390 -9.73 10.10 25.10
C HIS A 390 -11.14 9.97 25.70
N THR A 391 -12.16 10.06 24.86
CA THR A 391 -13.58 9.94 25.24
C THR A 391 -14.35 8.92 24.39
N GLU A 392 -13.70 8.33 23.40
CA GLU A 392 -14.30 7.36 22.46
C GLU A 392 -14.34 5.97 23.09
N GLU A 393 -15.53 5.38 23.20
CA GLU A 393 -15.76 4.13 23.95
C GLU A 393 -14.91 2.95 23.43
N ASP A 394 -14.77 2.81 22.11
CA ASP A 394 -13.93 1.77 21.50
C ASP A 394 -12.44 1.94 21.82
N ILE A 395 -11.93 3.17 21.86
CA ILE A 395 -10.54 3.46 22.26
C ILE A 395 -10.35 3.14 23.74
N LEU A 396 -11.30 3.52 24.61
CA LEU A 396 -11.25 3.22 26.03
C LEU A 396 -11.31 1.70 26.28
N LYS A 397 -12.16 0.96 25.55
CA LYS A 397 -12.24 -0.50 25.59
C LYS A 397 -10.92 -1.15 25.14
N TYR A 398 -10.37 -0.73 24.00
CA TYR A 398 -9.06 -1.18 23.51
C TYR A 398 -7.94 -0.97 24.53
N MET A 399 -7.89 0.21 25.16
CA MET A 399 -6.88 0.53 26.18
C MET A 399 -7.03 -0.35 27.42
N LYS A 400 -8.26 -0.58 27.90
CA LYS A 400 -8.54 -1.47 29.04
C LYS A 400 -8.19 -2.92 28.74
N MET A 401 -8.61 -3.46 27.59
CA MET A 401 -8.28 -4.83 27.17
C MET A 401 -6.77 -5.00 27.03
N THR A 402 -6.07 -4.03 26.42
CA THR A 402 -4.61 -4.02 26.33
C THR A 402 -3.96 -4.06 27.72
N ALA A 403 -4.37 -3.17 28.63
CA ALA A 403 -3.82 -3.14 29.98
C ALA A 403 -4.08 -4.45 30.74
N ALA A 404 -5.29 -5.02 30.64
CA ALA A 404 -5.63 -6.30 31.27
C ALA A 404 -4.80 -7.48 30.73
N CYS A 405 -4.45 -7.49 29.44
CA CYS A 405 -3.50 -8.47 28.88
C CYS A 405 -2.11 -8.32 29.52
N LEU A 406 -1.58 -7.10 29.54
CA LEU A 406 -0.22 -6.81 29.99
C LEU A 406 -0.03 -7.05 31.49
N LEU A 407 -1.05 -6.75 32.30
CA LEU A 407 -1.04 -6.83 33.76
C LEU A 407 -1.46 -8.20 34.32
N LEU A 408 -1.78 -9.17 33.47
CA LEU A 408 -2.24 -10.48 33.92
C LEU A 408 -1.22 -11.22 34.81
N PRO A 409 0.11 -11.18 34.57
CA PRO A 409 1.08 -11.82 35.47
C PRO A 409 1.13 -11.19 36.86
N ASP A 410 1.08 -9.86 36.94
CA ASP A 410 1.06 -9.11 38.20
C ASP A 410 -0.13 -9.50 39.10
N VAL A 411 -1.29 -9.81 38.51
CA VAL A 411 -2.48 -10.30 39.23
C VAL A 411 -2.22 -11.62 39.96
N PHE A 412 -1.45 -12.53 39.36
CA PHE A 412 -1.16 -13.84 39.94
C PHE A 412 0.15 -13.87 40.76
N GLY A 413 0.89 -12.76 40.80
CA GLY A 413 2.22 -12.67 41.43
C GLY A 413 3.30 -13.45 40.67
N ASP A 414 3.12 -13.60 39.36
CA ASP A 414 4.05 -14.24 38.43
C ASP A 414 5.01 -13.19 37.81
N ASP A 415 6.11 -13.62 37.18
CA ASP A 415 7.10 -12.73 36.56
C ASP A 415 6.64 -12.24 35.19
N SER A 416 6.12 -11.01 35.13
CA SER A 416 5.68 -10.36 33.90
C SER A 416 6.76 -10.28 32.82
N SER A 417 8.06 -10.23 33.16
CA SER A 417 9.14 -10.19 32.17
C SER A 417 9.34 -11.48 31.37
N LEU A 418 8.72 -12.60 31.80
CA LEU A 418 8.66 -13.84 31.02
C LEU A 418 7.41 -13.93 30.12
N PHE A 419 6.46 -13.01 30.29
CA PHE A 419 5.17 -12.99 29.59
C PHE A 419 5.10 -11.86 28.56
N VAL A 420 5.57 -10.66 28.92
CA VAL A 420 5.64 -9.50 28.03
C VAL A 420 6.83 -8.57 28.32
N ALA A 421 7.47 -8.09 27.27
CA ALA A 421 8.44 -6.99 27.28
C ALA A 421 7.75 -5.72 26.73
N VAL A 422 7.56 -4.71 27.58
CA VAL A 422 6.82 -3.47 27.23
C VAL A 422 7.81 -2.33 27.01
N ASN A 423 7.95 -1.87 25.77
CA ASN A 423 9.00 -0.95 25.31
C ASN A 423 10.44 -1.43 25.63
N GLU A 424 10.64 -2.74 25.78
CA GLU A 424 11.92 -3.37 26.11
C GLU A 424 12.27 -4.49 25.11
N GLU A 425 13.57 -4.75 24.95
CA GLU A 425 14.06 -5.87 24.14
C GLU A 425 13.77 -7.23 24.78
N VAL A 426 13.33 -8.20 23.97
CA VAL A 426 13.08 -9.58 24.39
C VAL A 426 14.37 -10.31 24.75
N LYS A 427 14.49 -10.71 26.02
CA LYS A 427 15.67 -11.39 26.59
C LYS A 427 15.45 -12.89 26.84
N VAL A 428 14.21 -13.39 26.79
CA VAL A 428 13.84 -14.78 27.14
C VAL A 428 13.78 -15.69 25.91
N VAL A 429 13.82 -17.01 26.12
CA VAL A 429 13.80 -18.02 25.04
C VAL A 429 12.44 -18.71 24.87
N THR A 430 11.56 -18.66 25.87
CA THR A 430 10.18 -19.14 25.77
C THR A 430 9.28 -18.14 25.03
N PRO A 431 8.09 -18.56 24.55
CA PRO A 431 7.07 -17.66 24.02
C PRO A 431 6.84 -16.47 24.96
N VAL A 432 6.91 -15.28 24.39
CA VAL A 432 6.80 -13.99 25.07
C VAL A 432 6.29 -12.94 24.09
N LEU A 433 5.53 -11.96 24.59
CA LEU A 433 5.10 -10.83 23.77
C LEU A 433 6.12 -9.68 23.86
N GLU A 434 6.35 -9.00 22.75
CA GLU A 434 6.93 -7.65 22.72
C GLU A 434 5.78 -6.68 22.43
N VAL A 435 5.70 -5.58 23.19
CA VAL A 435 4.68 -4.54 23.00
C VAL A 435 5.32 -3.16 23.01
N LYS A 436 5.27 -2.47 21.87
CA LYS A 436 5.82 -1.12 21.69
C LYS A 436 4.68 -0.09 21.70
N ASN A 437 4.90 1.07 22.31
CA ASN A 437 3.95 2.18 22.43
C ASN A 437 2.53 1.77 22.90
N PRO A 438 2.39 1.01 24.01
CA PRO A 438 1.09 0.59 24.53
C PRO A 438 0.12 1.78 24.67
N PHE A 439 -1.14 1.52 24.36
CA PHE A 439 -2.25 2.48 24.32
C PHE A 439 -2.22 3.50 23.16
N ASN A 440 -1.13 3.66 22.40
CA ASN A 440 -1.16 4.51 21.20
C ASN A 440 -1.82 3.77 20.03
N VAL A 441 -3.11 4.02 19.80
CA VAL A 441 -3.92 3.37 18.74
C VAL A 441 -3.27 3.44 17.34
N ASN A 442 -2.42 4.43 17.06
CA ASN A 442 -1.77 4.61 15.75
C ASN A 442 -0.36 3.98 15.64
N SER A 443 0.26 3.56 16.75
CA SER A 443 1.65 3.06 16.75
C SER A 443 1.93 1.97 17.79
N CYS A 444 0.90 1.39 18.38
CA CYS A 444 1.00 0.24 19.27
C CYS A 444 1.28 -1.00 18.42
N GLU A 445 2.41 -1.66 18.68
CA GLU A 445 2.84 -2.85 17.92
C GLU A 445 2.92 -4.03 18.86
N PHE A 446 2.27 -5.15 18.49
CA PHE A 446 2.39 -6.44 19.19
C PHE A 446 3.17 -7.42 18.32
N ALA A 447 4.16 -8.09 18.90
CA ALA A 447 4.90 -9.17 18.26
C ALA A 447 5.09 -10.35 19.23
N LEU A 448 5.05 -11.58 18.70
CA LEU A 448 5.33 -12.79 19.46
C LEU A 448 6.74 -13.26 19.14
N TYR A 449 7.55 -13.45 20.17
CA TYR A 449 8.92 -13.96 20.07
C TYR A 449 9.01 -15.38 20.65
N ILE A 450 9.84 -16.21 20.04
CA ILE A 450 10.23 -17.55 20.56
C ILE A 450 11.71 -17.76 20.22
N GLU A 451 12.51 -18.36 21.11
CA GLU A 451 13.97 -18.53 20.95
C GLU A 451 14.74 -17.21 20.70
N ARG A 452 14.15 -16.06 21.07
CA ARG A 452 14.57 -14.68 20.75
C ARG A 452 14.47 -14.27 19.27
N GLU A 453 13.90 -15.10 18.39
CA GLU A 453 13.50 -14.66 17.04
C GLU A 453 12.04 -14.15 17.05
N GLU A 454 11.77 -13.10 16.29
CA GLU A 454 10.41 -12.62 16.03
C GLU A 454 9.67 -13.65 15.18
N LEU A 455 8.61 -14.27 15.74
CA LEU A 455 7.83 -15.28 15.01
C LEU A 455 6.82 -14.60 14.07
N VAL A 456 6.07 -13.62 14.59
CA VAL A 456 4.89 -13.05 13.94
C VAL A 456 4.47 -11.72 14.58
N GLN A 457 4.05 -10.77 13.74
CA GLN A 457 3.41 -9.50 14.14
C GLN A 457 1.90 -9.68 14.23
N LEU A 458 1.27 -8.99 15.17
CA LEU A 458 -0.09 -9.24 15.64
C LEU A 458 -0.87 -7.92 15.67
N ASP A 459 -2.11 -7.94 15.17
CA ASP A 459 -2.87 -6.71 14.94
C ASP A 459 -3.39 -6.06 16.26
N ASP A 460 -3.62 -6.86 17.31
CA ASP A 460 -4.18 -6.38 18.59
C ASP A 460 -3.81 -7.29 19.79
N CYS A 461 -4.14 -6.83 21.00
CA CYS A 461 -3.85 -7.52 22.27
C CYS A 461 -4.55 -8.88 22.44
N THR A 462 -5.74 -9.07 21.86
CA THR A 462 -6.49 -10.34 21.84
C THR A 462 -5.78 -11.35 20.96
N MET A 463 -5.38 -10.92 19.75
CA MET A 463 -4.60 -11.75 18.84
C MET A 463 -3.25 -12.12 19.48
N ALA A 464 -2.61 -11.19 20.18
CA ALA A 464 -1.36 -11.41 20.87
C ALA A 464 -1.47 -12.41 22.03
N LEU A 465 -2.44 -12.25 22.92
CA LEU A 465 -2.68 -13.17 24.03
C LEU A 465 -3.07 -14.58 23.52
N ALA A 466 -3.90 -14.66 22.49
CA ALA A 466 -4.23 -15.91 21.81
C ALA A 466 -2.98 -16.58 21.20
N ALA A 467 -2.08 -15.80 20.59
CA ALA A 467 -0.86 -16.33 19.96
C ALA A 467 0.17 -16.79 21.00
N LEU A 468 0.29 -16.09 22.14
CA LEU A 468 1.15 -16.49 23.25
C LEU A 468 0.74 -17.87 23.81
N VAL A 469 -0.55 -18.04 24.15
CA VAL A 469 -1.08 -19.34 24.64
C VAL A 469 -0.96 -20.40 23.55
N ALA A 470 -1.36 -20.11 22.31
CA ALA A 470 -1.27 -21.06 21.21
C ALA A 470 0.18 -21.55 20.97
N ALA A 471 1.18 -20.68 21.13
CA ALA A 471 2.59 -21.04 20.92
C ALA A 471 3.09 -22.13 21.89
N PHE A 472 2.74 -22.06 23.18
CA PHE A 472 3.14 -23.08 24.16
C PHE A 472 2.64 -24.48 23.75
N HIS A 473 1.37 -24.61 23.38
CA HIS A 473 0.78 -25.91 22.98
C HIS A 473 1.17 -26.34 21.56
N VAL A 474 1.24 -25.43 20.59
CA VAL A 474 1.59 -25.77 19.20
C VAL A 474 3.04 -26.24 19.12
N PHE A 475 3.98 -25.54 19.76
CA PHE A 475 5.40 -25.89 19.69
C PHE A 475 5.86 -26.86 20.80
N ASP A 476 4.94 -27.33 21.66
CA ASP A 476 5.21 -28.23 22.80
C ASP A 476 6.38 -27.73 23.67
N ILE A 477 6.27 -26.45 24.06
CA ILE A 477 7.25 -25.72 24.86
C ILE A 477 6.82 -25.75 26.32
N PRO A 478 7.65 -26.22 27.26
CA PRO A 478 7.31 -26.23 28.69
C PRO A 478 7.07 -24.82 29.25
N CYS A 479 5.92 -24.65 29.92
CA CYS A 479 5.58 -23.45 30.68
C CYS A 479 6.63 -23.14 31.76
N PRO A 480 7.23 -21.94 31.81
CA PRO A 480 8.14 -21.56 32.89
C PRO A 480 7.41 -21.50 34.24
N LYS A 481 7.98 -22.13 35.27
CA LYS A 481 7.43 -22.16 36.65
C LYS A 481 7.10 -20.78 37.26
N ARG A 482 7.64 -19.69 36.70
CA ARG A 482 7.47 -18.31 37.16
C ARG A 482 6.35 -17.54 36.42
N ILE A 483 5.68 -18.14 35.42
CA ILE A 483 4.43 -17.65 34.80
C ILE A 483 3.34 -18.74 34.75
N HIS A 484 3.47 -19.73 35.64
CA HIS A 484 2.65 -20.93 35.62
C HIS A 484 1.22 -20.69 36.11
N ARG A 485 1.01 -19.74 37.03
CA ARG A 485 -0.35 -19.43 37.52
C ARG A 485 -1.15 -18.71 36.45
N THR A 486 -0.51 -17.74 35.79
CA THR A 486 -1.08 -16.96 34.68
C THR A 486 -1.46 -17.85 33.50
N LEU A 487 -0.56 -18.74 33.07
CA LEU A 487 -0.85 -19.65 31.96
C LEU A 487 -1.88 -20.72 32.35
N ASN A 488 -1.80 -21.34 33.54
CA ASN A 488 -2.83 -22.27 34.01
C ASN A 488 -4.24 -21.65 34.05
N PHE A 489 -4.35 -20.37 34.43
CA PHE A 489 -5.62 -19.63 34.44
C PHE A 489 -6.17 -19.40 33.03
N LEU A 490 -5.31 -19.03 32.07
CA LEU A 490 -5.70 -18.91 30.67
C LEU A 490 -6.11 -20.26 30.08
N GLU A 491 -5.32 -21.32 30.33
CA GLU A 491 -5.60 -22.68 29.89
C GLU A 491 -6.93 -23.21 30.45
N SER A 492 -7.22 -23.02 31.75
CA SER A 492 -8.46 -23.51 32.35
C SER A 492 -9.71 -22.84 31.76
N LEU A 493 -9.62 -21.54 31.44
CA LEU A 493 -10.69 -20.81 30.75
C LEU A 493 -10.81 -21.18 29.26
N VAL A 494 -9.70 -21.41 28.56
CA VAL A 494 -9.68 -21.80 27.13
C VAL A 494 -10.24 -23.21 26.92
N PHE A 495 -9.89 -24.15 27.79
CA PHE A 495 -10.34 -25.56 27.70
C PHE A 495 -11.66 -25.84 28.44
N GLU A 496 -12.30 -24.82 29.02
CA GLU A 496 -13.49 -24.93 29.90
C GLU A 496 -13.32 -25.90 31.08
N VAL A 497 -12.06 -26.21 31.43
CA VAL A 497 -11.71 -27.05 32.58
C VAL A 497 -11.98 -26.23 33.83
N ARG A 498 -13.10 -26.52 34.51
CA ARG A 498 -13.37 -25.98 35.85
C ARG A 498 -12.21 -26.34 36.77
N SER A 499 -11.42 -25.35 37.16
CA SER A 499 -10.50 -25.48 38.29
C SER A 499 -11.31 -25.92 39.53
N PRO A 500 -10.84 -26.93 40.27
CA PRO A 500 -11.49 -27.41 41.50
C PRO A 500 -11.36 -26.42 42.66
#